data_AF-A0A2D3NRY7-F1
#
_entry.id   AF-A0A2D3NRY7-F1
#
_cell.length_a   1.000
_cell.length_b   1.000
_cell.length_c   1.000
_cell.angle_alpha   90.00
_cell.angle_beta   90.00
_cell.angle_gamma   90.00
#
_symmetry.space_group_name_H-M   'P 1'
#
loop_
_entity.id
_entity.type
_entity.pdbx_description
1 polymer ?
#
loop_
_entity_poly.entity_id
_entity_poly.type
_entity_poly.pdbx_seq_one_letter_code
_entity_poly.pdbx_strand_id
1 'polypeptide(L)'
;MYTYTTVREIADSLNLEILNEGNLDLKIDIPNIYQIGYELVGFLDKDSDELNRYINICSLKESRFMATFSKERKEKVISEYMALDFPALIFSKDAIIAEEFYYYAKKYNKNILLSNEKASVTVRKLKFFLSRALSIEEEYEDYSLMEIHGVGVLMTGYSNARKGVMIELLERGHRMITDKNLVIRRIGENDLLGYNGKKKVKLGHFYLEDIQNGSVDVTDHFGVKSTRIEKKINILIVLEEWKEKEFYDRLGLDTQYETFVGEKIQKFVIPVRKGRNLAVIIETAALSFRLKRMGHNTPLEFLNKSQEIIQKKKKEREENMNTNSLAVTKLINEFDLEVKYGRDKVTSTYIKSSNVYRPSLSLIGFFDLIEEVSNIGIQIFSKMEFNFLEKLCPTERINNLKKFLSFDIPMIVLTEDANAPDYFFELVQKSGHILAIAPYKKSSQIIANFNNYLDSFFSETISVHGVLVELFGFGVLLTGKSGIGKSETALELIHRGHRLIADDMVKFYRDTQGDIVGKSAELPFFMEIRGLGIIDIKTLYGMSSVRLSKRLDMIIELKALDNSDYMSAPTTHLYEDVLGKPIKKRILEISSGRNAAAMVEVMVMDYMSGLLGQK
;
A
#
# COMPACT_ATOMS: atom_id res chain seq x y z
N MET A 1 -33.28 5.36 22.20
CA MET A 1 -34.25 6.39 22.65
C MET A 1 -34.60 7.22 21.43
N TYR A 2 -35.87 7.44 21.07
CA TYR A 2 -36.19 8.34 19.95
C TYR A 2 -35.75 9.75 20.33
N THR A 3 -34.72 10.26 19.67
CA THR A 3 -34.25 11.63 19.85
C THR A 3 -35.16 12.56 19.06
N TYR A 4 -35.72 13.56 19.75
CA TYR A 4 -36.54 14.61 19.15
C TYR A 4 -36.03 15.97 19.62
N THR A 5 -36.29 16.99 18.82
CA THR A 5 -36.13 18.41 19.21
C THR A 5 -37.48 19.11 19.10
N THR A 6 -37.57 20.37 19.51
CA THR A 6 -38.79 21.19 19.36
C THR A 6 -38.55 22.39 18.46
N VAL A 7 -39.62 22.95 17.90
CA VAL A 7 -39.54 24.21 17.13
C VAL A 7 -38.95 25.35 17.99
N ARG A 8 -39.26 25.36 19.29
CA ARG A 8 -38.71 26.30 20.28
C ARG A 8 -37.18 26.23 20.35
N GLU A 9 -36.63 25.03 20.55
CA GLU A 9 -35.18 24.81 20.62
C GLU A 9 -34.45 25.23 19.33
N ILE A 10 -35.08 24.99 18.17
CA ILE A 10 -34.57 25.44 16.88
C ILE A 10 -34.54 26.97 16.81
N ALA A 11 -35.65 27.63 17.18
CA ALA A 11 -35.75 29.08 17.16
C ALA A 11 -34.70 29.73 18.07
N ASP A 12 -34.57 29.22 19.30
CA ASP A 12 -33.59 29.71 20.27
C ASP A 12 -32.15 29.48 19.80
N SER A 13 -31.83 28.26 19.34
CA SER A 13 -30.46 27.92 18.93
C SER A 13 -29.99 28.65 17.68
N LEU A 14 -30.90 28.97 16.76
CA LEU A 14 -30.58 29.67 15.51
C LEU A 14 -30.85 31.17 15.61
N ASN A 15 -31.34 31.67 16.76
CA ASN A 15 -31.76 33.05 16.97
C ASN A 15 -32.75 33.52 15.89
N LEU A 16 -33.79 32.72 15.67
CA LEU A 16 -34.89 33.02 14.74
C LEU A 16 -35.93 33.91 15.44
N GLU A 17 -36.41 34.91 14.73
CA GLU A 17 -37.53 35.74 15.19
C GLU A 17 -38.86 34.99 14.99
N ILE A 18 -39.72 34.98 16.00
CA ILE A 18 -41.03 34.35 15.93
C ILE A 18 -42.02 35.37 15.37
N LEU A 19 -42.48 35.17 14.14
CA LEU A 19 -43.46 36.03 13.47
C LEU A 19 -44.90 35.62 13.78
N ASN A 20 -45.14 34.32 13.93
CA ASN A 20 -46.40 33.78 14.44
C ASN A 20 -46.11 32.57 15.33
N GLU A 21 -46.58 32.63 16.57
CA GLU A 21 -46.50 31.54 17.53
C GLU A 21 -47.68 30.58 17.30
N GLY A 22 -47.38 29.37 16.82
CA GLY A 22 -48.32 28.27 16.75
C GLY A 22 -48.10 27.31 17.93
N ASN A 23 -47.72 26.07 17.64
CA ASN A 23 -47.22 25.14 18.65
C ASN A 23 -45.69 25.06 18.61
N LEU A 24 -44.99 25.87 19.42
CA LEU A 24 -43.52 25.85 19.49
C LEU A 24 -42.96 24.56 20.11
N ASP A 25 -43.77 23.84 20.89
CA ASP A 25 -43.37 22.61 21.56
C ASP A 25 -43.64 21.35 20.70
N LEU A 26 -44.00 21.57 19.42
CA LEU A 26 -44.14 20.51 18.43
C LEU A 26 -42.81 19.77 18.25
N LYS A 27 -42.87 18.44 18.39
CA LYS A 27 -41.71 17.57 18.30
C LYS A 27 -41.31 17.35 16.84
N ILE A 28 -40.02 17.45 16.58
CA ILE A 28 -39.39 17.19 15.29
C ILE A 28 -38.45 16.01 15.49
N ASP A 29 -38.65 14.96 14.71
CA ASP A 29 -37.89 13.70 14.76
C ASP A 29 -37.21 13.36 13.42
N ILE A 30 -37.43 14.18 12.38
CA ILE A 30 -36.84 14.01 11.05
C ILE A 30 -35.82 15.12 10.77
N PRO A 31 -34.55 14.79 10.43
CA PRO A 31 -33.50 15.76 10.18
C PRO A 31 -33.53 16.38 8.77
N ASN A 32 -34.71 16.42 8.13
CA ASN A 32 -34.89 16.91 6.77
C ASN A 32 -35.53 18.29 6.78
N ILE A 33 -35.21 19.06 5.74
CA ILE A 33 -35.76 20.38 5.48
C ILE A 33 -36.25 20.40 4.05
N TYR A 34 -37.29 21.19 3.79
CA TYR A 34 -37.83 21.35 2.45
C TYR A 34 -37.80 22.83 2.06
N GLN A 35 -37.32 23.12 0.86
CA GLN A 35 -37.41 24.48 0.30
C GLN A 35 -38.61 24.49 -0.63
N ILE A 36 -39.61 25.31 -0.30
CA ILE A 36 -40.87 25.37 -1.06
C ILE A 36 -40.62 25.93 -2.46
N GLY A 37 -41.48 25.60 -3.41
CA GLY A 37 -41.39 26.16 -4.76
C GLY A 37 -42.42 25.59 -5.73
N TYR A 38 -42.56 24.27 -5.77
CA TYR A 38 -43.55 23.59 -6.61
C TYR A 38 -44.99 23.89 -6.16
N GLU A 39 -45.18 24.10 -4.87
CA GLU A 39 -46.46 24.47 -4.26
C GLU A 39 -46.95 25.81 -4.80
N LEU A 40 -46.02 26.71 -5.12
CA LEU A 40 -46.32 28.05 -5.61
C LEU A 40 -46.90 28.03 -7.04
N VAL A 41 -46.62 26.98 -7.81
CA VAL A 41 -47.21 26.76 -9.14
C VAL A 41 -48.45 25.87 -9.10
N GLY A 42 -48.91 25.47 -7.92
CA GLY A 42 -50.12 24.67 -7.71
C GLY A 42 -49.89 23.16 -7.67
N PHE A 43 -48.64 22.71 -7.62
CA PHE A 43 -48.31 21.30 -7.41
C PHE A 43 -48.18 21.05 -5.91
N LEU A 44 -49.25 20.52 -5.29
CA LEU A 44 -49.36 20.26 -3.86
C LEU A 44 -49.60 18.77 -3.64
N ASP A 45 -48.52 18.03 -3.38
CA ASP A 45 -48.60 16.62 -2.99
C ASP A 45 -48.93 16.51 -1.49
N LYS A 46 -50.22 16.45 -1.19
CA LYS A 46 -50.76 16.53 0.18
C LYS A 46 -50.36 15.37 1.07
N ASP A 47 -49.91 14.26 0.49
CA ASP A 47 -49.53 13.06 1.24
C ASP A 47 -48.00 12.94 1.44
N SER A 48 -47.23 13.91 0.93
CA SER A 48 -45.77 13.91 1.01
C SER A 48 -45.23 14.21 2.41
N ASP A 49 -44.09 13.59 2.75
CA ASP A 49 -43.38 13.89 4.00
C ASP A 49 -42.83 15.33 3.99
N GLU A 50 -42.45 15.85 2.82
CA GLU A 50 -41.93 17.20 2.63
C GLU A 50 -42.91 18.28 3.12
N LEU A 51 -44.20 18.11 2.85
CA LEU A 51 -45.20 19.14 3.17
C LEU A 51 -45.91 18.92 4.50
N ASN A 52 -45.71 17.77 5.15
CA ASN A 52 -46.40 17.42 6.38
C ASN A 52 -45.48 17.18 7.57
N ARG A 53 -44.19 16.90 7.34
CA ARG A 53 -43.26 16.51 8.41
C ARG A 53 -41.96 17.30 8.44
N TYR A 54 -41.56 17.92 7.33
CA TYR A 54 -40.26 18.63 7.26
C TYR A 54 -40.41 20.11 7.61
N ILE A 55 -39.33 20.71 8.10
CA ILE A 55 -39.29 22.17 8.28
C ILE A 55 -39.18 22.81 6.90
N ASN A 56 -40.09 23.73 6.61
CA ASN A 56 -40.18 24.36 5.31
C ASN A 56 -39.47 25.71 5.31
N ILE A 57 -38.82 26.04 4.20
CA ILE A 57 -38.05 27.27 4.02
C ILE A 57 -38.57 28.04 2.81
N CYS A 58 -38.86 29.33 3.02
CA CYS A 58 -39.19 30.28 1.96
C CYS A 58 -38.09 31.34 1.85
N SER A 59 -37.43 31.42 0.70
CA SER A 59 -36.38 32.41 0.45
C SER A 59 -36.90 33.61 -0.34
N LEU A 60 -35.99 34.54 -0.64
CA LEU A 60 -36.26 35.68 -1.52
C LEU A 60 -36.77 35.25 -2.91
N LYS A 61 -36.32 34.10 -3.44
CA LYS A 61 -36.74 33.63 -4.78
C LYS A 61 -38.22 33.26 -4.80
N GLU A 62 -38.64 32.45 -3.85
CA GLU A 62 -40.02 31.98 -3.69
C GLU A 62 -40.96 33.15 -3.41
N SER A 63 -40.60 34.00 -2.44
CA SER A 63 -41.38 35.17 -2.08
C SER A 63 -41.51 36.20 -3.22
N ARG A 64 -40.45 36.44 -4.00
CA ARG A 64 -40.53 37.29 -5.21
C ARG A 64 -41.44 36.69 -6.28
N PHE A 65 -41.36 35.38 -6.49
CA PHE A 65 -42.23 34.72 -7.45
C PHE A 65 -43.70 34.84 -7.02
N MET A 66 -44.01 34.59 -5.75
CA MET A 66 -45.34 34.80 -5.18
C MET A 66 -45.82 36.25 -5.32
N ALA A 67 -44.93 37.23 -5.16
CA ALA A 67 -45.29 38.63 -5.28
C ALA A 67 -45.92 38.98 -6.64
N THR A 68 -45.58 38.23 -7.71
CA THR A 68 -46.13 38.40 -9.07
C THR A 68 -47.58 37.94 -9.22
N PHE A 69 -48.12 37.19 -8.26
CA PHE A 69 -49.47 36.62 -8.38
C PHE A 69 -50.56 37.67 -8.15
N SER A 70 -51.71 37.47 -8.79
CA SER A 70 -52.95 38.20 -8.45
C SER A 70 -53.36 37.91 -7.00
N LYS A 71 -54.13 38.82 -6.39
CA LYS A 71 -54.61 38.66 -5.02
C LYS A 71 -55.37 37.33 -4.80
N GLU A 72 -56.30 37.01 -5.70
CA GLU A 72 -57.06 35.75 -5.67
C GLU A 72 -56.15 34.52 -5.73
N ARG A 73 -55.11 34.55 -6.57
CA ARG A 73 -54.17 33.44 -6.69
C ARG A 73 -53.28 33.30 -5.45
N LYS A 74 -52.79 34.42 -4.89
CA LYS A 74 -52.02 34.40 -3.62
C LYS A 74 -52.84 33.79 -2.51
N GLU A 75 -54.08 34.25 -2.36
CA GLU A 75 -54.99 33.77 -1.33
C GLU A 75 -55.25 32.28 -1.47
N LYS A 76 -55.57 31.81 -2.68
CA LYS A 76 -55.78 30.38 -2.95
C LYS A 76 -54.54 29.55 -2.58
N VAL A 77 -53.39 29.85 -3.17
CA VAL A 77 -52.15 29.07 -2.99
C VAL A 77 -51.69 29.05 -1.54
N ILE A 78 -51.66 30.22 -0.87
CA ILE A 78 -51.23 30.30 0.53
C ILE A 78 -52.21 29.58 1.45
N SER A 79 -53.52 29.70 1.20
CA SER A 79 -54.53 29.01 2.02
C SER A 79 -54.41 27.49 1.94
N GLU A 80 -54.18 26.95 0.74
CA GLU A 80 -54.03 25.51 0.50
C GLU A 80 -52.72 24.99 1.10
N TYR A 81 -51.62 25.72 0.92
CA TYR A 81 -50.33 25.36 1.49
C TYR A 81 -50.35 25.40 3.03
N MET A 82 -50.84 26.50 3.64
CA MET A 82 -50.85 26.67 5.09
C MET A 82 -51.76 25.69 5.84
N ALA A 83 -52.65 24.99 5.13
CA ALA A 83 -53.49 23.93 5.67
C ALA A 83 -52.76 22.58 5.85
N LEU A 84 -51.57 22.41 5.25
CA LEU A 84 -50.76 21.18 5.35
C LEU A 84 -50.04 21.08 6.70
N ASP A 85 -49.57 19.90 7.09
CA ASP A 85 -49.13 19.64 8.47
C ASP A 85 -47.68 20.02 8.80
N PHE A 86 -46.94 20.68 7.90
CA PHE A 86 -45.54 21.04 8.16
C PHE A 86 -45.34 21.72 9.54
N PRO A 87 -44.26 21.36 10.27
CA PRO A 87 -44.03 21.80 11.65
C PRO A 87 -43.75 23.30 11.80
N ALA A 88 -43.01 23.89 10.85
CA ALA A 88 -42.68 25.32 10.85
C ALA A 88 -42.32 25.80 9.44
N LEU A 89 -42.63 27.07 9.17
CA LEU A 89 -42.18 27.79 7.98
C LEU A 89 -41.16 28.87 8.38
N ILE A 90 -39.94 28.76 7.86
CA ILE A 90 -38.85 29.71 8.11
C ILE A 90 -38.64 30.58 6.87
N PHE A 91 -38.81 31.89 7.03
CA PHE A 91 -38.44 32.87 6.04
C PHE A 91 -36.95 33.23 6.17
N SER A 92 -36.23 33.32 5.06
CA SER A 92 -34.87 33.89 5.07
C SER A 92 -34.91 35.40 5.26
N LYS A 93 -33.80 36.02 5.70
CA LYS A 93 -33.68 37.46 5.96
C LYS A 93 -34.29 38.37 4.90
N ASP A 94 -34.05 38.04 3.63
CA ASP A 94 -34.43 38.89 2.51
C ASP A 94 -35.82 38.53 1.95
N ALA A 95 -36.53 37.56 2.53
CA ALA A 95 -37.80 37.10 1.98
C ALA A 95 -38.92 38.15 2.16
N ILE A 96 -39.77 38.30 1.14
CA ILE A 96 -40.93 39.19 1.17
C ILE A 96 -42.12 38.40 1.72
N ILE A 97 -42.61 38.75 2.90
CA ILE A 97 -43.69 38.01 3.56
C ILE A 97 -45.03 38.65 3.21
N ALA A 98 -45.89 37.90 2.52
CA ALA A 98 -47.23 38.35 2.16
C ALA A 98 -48.18 38.35 3.39
N GLU A 99 -49.15 39.28 3.44
CA GLU A 99 -50.07 39.44 4.57
C GLU A 99 -50.91 38.16 4.82
N GLU A 100 -51.24 37.44 3.76
CA GLU A 100 -52.01 36.21 3.80
C GLU A 100 -51.32 35.12 4.65
N PHE A 101 -49.98 35.07 4.68
CA PHE A 101 -49.27 34.13 5.55
C PHE A 101 -49.57 34.37 7.03
N TYR A 102 -49.62 35.62 7.49
CA TYR A 102 -49.96 35.94 8.88
C TYR A 102 -51.40 35.56 9.21
N TYR A 103 -52.33 35.83 8.29
CA TYR A 103 -53.73 35.46 8.47
C TYR A 103 -53.92 33.94 8.59
N TYR A 104 -53.37 33.18 7.63
CA TYR A 104 -53.52 31.73 7.62
C TYR A 104 -52.67 31.02 8.68
N ALA A 105 -51.56 31.60 9.13
CA ALA A 105 -50.81 31.07 10.25
C ALA A 105 -51.63 31.08 11.55
N LYS A 106 -52.37 32.15 11.82
CA LYS A 106 -53.29 32.21 12.95
C LYS A 106 -54.45 31.22 12.78
N LYS A 107 -55.03 31.15 11.58
CA LYS A 107 -56.16 30.25 11.29
C LYS A 107 -55.81 28.77 11.49
N TYR A 108 -54.63 28.35 11.07
CA TYR A 108 -54.18 26.95 11.12
C TYR A 108 -53.15 26.66 12.22
N ASN A 109 -52.96 27.60 13.17
CA ASN A 109 -52.02 27.47 14.29
C ASN A 109 -50.58 27.11 13.88
N LYS A 110 -50.04 27.79 12.86
CA LYS A 110 -48.71 27.49 12.28
C LYS A 110 -47.59 28.31 12.88
N ASN A 111 -46.45 27.68 13.10
CA ASN A 111 -45.22 28.38 13.45
C ASN A 111 -44.64 29.08 12.21
N ILE A 112 -44.54 30.41 12.26
CA ILE A 112 -43.79 31.19 11.26
C ILE A 112 -42.61 31.86 11.95
N LEU A 113 -41.43 31.63 11.39
CA LEU A 113 -40.15 32.13 11.91
C LEU A 113 -39.43 32.94 10.83
N LEU A 114 -38.62 33.90 11.25
CA LEU A 114 -37.75 34.70 10.37
C LEU A 114 -36.29 34.52 10.78
N SER A 115 -35.46 34.18 9.81
CA SER A 115 -34.01 34.08 9.99
C SER A 115 -33.35 35.42 9.73
N ASN A 116 -32.41 35.79 10.60
CA ASN A 116 -31.54 36.96 10.40
C ASN A 116 -30.45 36.76 9.33
N GLU A 117 -30.47 35.61 8.64
CA GLU A 117 -29.45 35.16 7.70
C GLU A 117 -30.04 34.86 6.32
N LYS A 118 -29.16 34.82 5.29
CA LYS A 118 -29.54 34.38 3.94
C LYS A 118 -29.91 32.89 3.93
N ALA A 119 -30.80 32.49 3.03
CA ALA A 119 -31.34 31.13 2.96
C ALA A 119 -30.27 30.02 2.96
N SER A 120 -29.17 30.19 2.21
CA SER A 120 -28.09 29.19 2.17
C SER A 120 -27.38 28.99 3.52
N VAL A 121 -27.28 30.06 4.32
CA VAL A 121 -26.71 30.02 5.67
C VAL A 121 -27.72 29.44 6.66
N THR A 122 -28.99 29.85 6.58
CA THR A 122 -30.09 29.31 7.40
C THR A 122 -30.22 27.80 7.20
N VAL A 123 -30.31 27.33 5.95
CA VAL A 123 -30.35 25.91 5.58
C VAL A 123 -29.18 25.14 6.20
N ARG A 124 -27.96 25.65 6.06
CA ARG A 124 -26.76 24.98 6.57
C ARG A 124 -26.77 24.87 8.09
N LYS A 125 -27.08 25.98 8.80
CA LYS A 125 -27.18 26.01 10.27
C LYS A 125 -28.27 25.08 10.78
N LEU A 126 -29.42 25.04 10.10
CA LEU A 126 -30.55 24.20 10.47
C LEU A 126 -30.25 22.71 10.27
N LYS A 127 -29.70 22.33 9.11
CA LYS A 127 -29.24 20.95 8.88
C LYS A 127 -28.22 20.51 9.93
N PHE A 128 -27.26 21.38 10.26
CA PHE A 128 -26.27 21.11 11.30
C PHE A 128 -26.90 20.94 12.69
N PHE A 129 -27.86 21.79 13.06
CA PHE A 129 -28.59 21.66 14.32
C PHE A 129 -29.38 20.35 14.38
N LEU A 130 -30.22 20.08 13.36
CA LEU A 130 -31.09 18.90 13.34
C LEU A 130 -30.28 17.60 13.36
N SER A 131 -29.21 17.51 12.56
CA SER A 131 -28.32 16.34 12.55
C SER A 131 -27.66 16.09 13.91
N ARG A 132 -27.41 17.12 14.71
CA ARG A 132 -26.87 16.99 16.06
C ARG A 132 -27.94 16.66 17.09
N ALA A 133 -29.06 17.38 17.08
CA ALA A 133 -30.14 17.24 18.06
C ALA A 133 -30.86 15.89 17.94
N LEU A 134 -30.97 15.36 16.71
CA LEU A 134 -31.62 14.09 16.41
C LEU A 134 -30.63 12.92 16.28
N SER A 135 -29.35 13.14 16.65
CA SER A 135 -28.35 12.08 16.57
C SER A 135 -28.68 10.93 17.52
N ILE A 136 -28.56 9.70 17.02
CA ILE A 136 -28.66 8.49 17.87
C ILE A 136 -27.29 8.30 18.53
N GLU A 137 -27.30 8.12 19.84
CA GLU A 137 -26.11 7.78 20.63
C GLU A 137 -26.26 6.37 21.21
N GLU A 138 -25.19 5.60 21.12
CA GLU A 138 -25.08 4.28 21.73
C GLU A 138 -23.75 4.19 22.51
N GLU A 139 -23.80 3.53 23.67
CA GLU A 139 -22.65 3.33 24.55
C GLU A 139 -22.03 1.94 24.33
N TYR A 140 -20.70 1.87 24.34
CA TYR A 140 -19.90 0.68 24.09
C TYR A 140 -18.80 0.57 25.14
N GLU A 141 -18.89 -0.44 26.02
CA GLU A 141 -17.93 -0.60 27.12
C GLU A 141 -16.59 -1.21 26.66
N ASP A 142 -16.64 -2.23 25.80
CA ASP A 142 -15.47 -3.01 25.39
C ASP A 142 -14.80 -2.49 24.12
N TYR A 143 -14.75 -1.17 23.95
CA TYR A 143 -14.12 -0.54 22.79
C TYR A 143 -13.21 0.61 23.20
N SER A 144 -12.07 0.70 22.53
CA SER A 144 -11.16 1.85 22.61
C SER A 144 -11.11 2.59 21.29
N LEU A 145 -10.89 3.90 21.32
CA LEU A 145 -10.79 4.73 20.13
C LEU A 145 -9.51 5.57 20.17
N MET A 146 -8.74 5.48 19.08
CA MET A 146 -7.53 6.28 18.87
C MET A 146 -7.56 6.98 17.51
N GLU A 147 -6.84 8.10 17.42
CA GLU A 147 -6.49 8.74 16.16
C GLU A 147 -5.06 8.35 15.77
N ILE A 148 -4.95 7.58 14.68
CA ILE A 148 -3.68 7.02 14.17
C ILE A 148 -3.47 7.55 12.75
N HIS A 149 -2.40 8.30 12.52
CA HIS A 149 -2.15 9.02 11.25
C HIS A 149 -3.38 9.82 10.73
N GLY A 150 -4.18 10.37 11.64
CA GLY A 150 -5.40 11.11 11.31
C GLY A 150 -6.65 10.25 11.05
N VAL A 151 -6.55 8.93 11.12
CA VAL A 151 -7.66 7.97 10.97
C VAL A 151 -8.22 7.64 12.36
N GLY A 152 -9.54 7.66 12.53
CA GLY A 152 -10.17 7.15 13.76
C GLY A 152 -10.23 5.62 13.72
N VAL A 153 -9.42 4.99 14.57
CA VAL A 153 -9.28 3.54 14.69
C VAL A 153 -10.01 3.08 15.94
N LEU A 154 -11.13 2.41 15.73
CA LEU A 154 -11.90 1.74 16.76
C LEU A 154 -11.28 0.36 17.02
N MET A 155 -11.05 -0.01 18.27
CA MET A 155 -10.39 -1.25 18.66
C MET A 155 -11.20 -2.03 19.68
N THR A 156 -11.36 -3.34 19.47
CA THR A 156 -11.97 -4.26 20.43
C THR A 156 -11.19 -5.58 20.52
N GLY A 157 -11.56 -6.46 21.46
CA GLY A 157 -10.87 -7.70 21.78
C GLY A 157 -10.20 -7.68 23.15
N TYR A 158 -9.15 -8.48 23.33
CA TYR A 158 -8.48 -8.69 24.62
C TYR A 158 -8.00 -7.39 25.26
N SER A 159 -8.50 -7.09 26.47
CA SER A 159 -8.21 -5.84 27.19
C SER A 159 -6.71 -5.59 27.38
N ASN A 160 -5.93 -6.61 27.78
CA ASN A 160 -4.48 -6.47 27.98
C ASN A 160 -3.72 -6.16 26.69
N ALA A 161 -4.06 -6.84 25.58
CA ALA A 161 -3.43 -6.60 24.29
C ALA A 161 -3.75 -5.19 23.79
N ARG A 162 -5.02 -4.77 23.91
CA ARG A 162 -5.48 -3.45 23.50
C ARG A 162 -4.77 -2.35 24.29
N LYS A 163 -4.69 -2.45 25.62
CA LYS A 163 -3.99 -1.45 26.45
C LYS A 163 -2.51 -1.37 26.11
N GLY A 164 -1.82 -2.50 25.96
CA GLY A 164 -0.41 -2.51 25.56
C GLY A 164 -0.17 -1.82 24.22
N VAL A 165 -1.04 -2.10 23.24
CA VAL A 165 -1.03 -1.45 21.92
C VAL A 165 -1.28 0.05 22.02
N MET A 166 -2.26 0.47 22.83
CA MET A 166 -2.57 1.89 23.01
C MET A 166 -1.39 2.67 23.59
N ILE A 167 -0.69 2.10 24.57
CA ILE A 167 0.51 2.69 25.17
C ILE A 167 1.61 2.84 24.12
N GLU A 168 1.89 1.78 23.34
CA GLU A 168 2.91 1.86 22.29
C GLU A 168 2.55 2.88 21.19
N LEU A 169 1.27 2.98 20.82
CA LEU A 169 0.81 4.00 19.87
C LEU A 169 0.92 5.43 20.45
N LEU A 170 0.69 5.61 21.75
CA LEU A 170 0.90 6.89 22.43
C LEU A 170 2.38 7.29 22.43
N GLU A 171 3.29 6.34 22.71
CA GLU A 171 4.74 6.55 22.63
C GLU A 171 5.20 6.95 21.22
N ARG A 172 4.51 6.46 20.18
CA ARG A 172 4.72 6.81 18.77
C ARG A 172 4.09 8.15 18.36
N GLY A 173 3.40 8.84 19.29
CA GLY A 173 2.83 10.16 19.09
C GLY A 173 1.40 10.18 18.52
N HIS A 174 0.70 9.05 18.53
CA HIS A 174 -0.73 8.99 18.19
C HIS A 174 -1.58 9.51 19.35
N ARG A 175 -2.88 9.70 19.10
CA ARG A 175 -3.76 10.34 20.08
C ARG A 175 -4.83 9.40 20.58
N MET A 176 -5.02 9.35 21.89
CA MET A 176 -6.13 8.64 22.53
C MET A 176 -7.38 9.52 22.56
N ILE A 177 -8.53 8.91 22.26
CA ILE A 177 -9.84 9.49 22.53
C ILE A 177 -10.42 8.85 23.78
N THR A 178 -10.44 7.52 23.80
CA THR A 178 -10.93 6.76 24.96
C THR A 178 -10.40 5.34 24.96
N ASP A 179 -10.20 4.77 26.15
CA ASP A 179 -9.87 3.36 26.35
C ASP A 179 -11.10 2.49 26.69
N LYS A 180 -12.09 3.09 27.35
CA LYS A 180 -13.39 2.53 27.73
C LYS A 180 -14.50 3.58 27.64
N ASN A 181 -15.75 3.20 27.92
CA ASN A 181 -16.90 4.12 27.97
C ASN A 181 -17.08 4.91 26.66
N LEU A 182 -16.92 4.22 25.52
CA LEU A 182 -17.06 4.84 24.22
C LEU A 182 -18.52 5.16 23.97
N VAL A 183 -18.81 6.39 23.57
CA VAL A 183 -20.11 6.78 23.00
C VAL A 183 -19.91 7.00 21.51
N ILE A 184 -20.76 6.37 20.70
CA ILE A 184 -20.80 6.57 19.26
C ILE A 184 -22.06 7.37 18.92
N ARG A 185 -21.87 8.48 18.22
CA ARG A 185 -22.92 9.36 17.70
C ARG A 185 -22.91 9.34 16.18
N ARG A 186 -24.07 9.15 15.55
CA ARG A 186 -24.22 9.39 14.11
C ARG A 186 -24.23 10.88 13.81
N ILE A 187 -23.40 11.31 12.86
CA ILE A 187 -23.32 12.71 12.41
C ILE A 187 -23.57 12.74 10.89
N GLY A 188 -24.61 13.48 10.48
CA GLY A 188 -25.01 13.53 9.08
C GLY A 188 -25.49 12.16 8.56
N GLU A 189 -25.41 11.95 7.25
CA GLU A 189 -25.94 10.73 6.63
C GLU A 189 -25.07 9.51 6.91
N ASN A 190 -23.74 9.55 6.75
CA ASN A 190 -22.88 8.35 6.76
C ASN A 190 -21.67 8.39 7.70
N ASP A 191 -21.61 9.37 8.62
CA ASP A 191 -20.44 9.54 9.49
C ASP A 191 -20.75 9.15 10.95
N LEU A 192 -19.80 8.49 11.59
CA LEU A 192 -19.85 8.17 13.02
C LEU A 192 -18.76 8.94 13.76
N LEU A 193 -19.11 9.54 14.88
CA LEU A 193 -18.20 10.23 15.79
C LEU A 193 -18.15 9.48 17.12
N GLY A 194 -16.93 9.19 17.58
CA GLY A 194 -16.72 8.58 18.89
C GLY A 194 -16.08 9.55 19.89
N TYR A 195 -16.48 9.45 21.15
CA TYR A 195 -15.92 10.19 22.28
C TYR A 195 -16.07 9.40 23.59
N ASN A 196 -15.43 9.86 24.67
CA ASN A 196 -15.60 9.26 26.00
C ASN A 196 -16.86 9.81 26.69
N GLY A 197 -17.81 8.93 27.04
CA GLY A 197 -19.06 9.30 27.71
C GLY A 197 -18.94 9.59 29.21
N LYS A 198 -17.86 9.13 29.85
CA LYS A 198 -17.63 9.32 31.28
C LYS A 198 -17.27 10.78 31.55
N LYS A 199 -17.98 11.40 32.51
CA LYS A 199 -17.64 12.75 32.97
C LYS A 199 -16.22 12.76 33.55
N LYS A 200 -15.40 13.67 33.05
CA LYS A 200 -14.00 13.79 33.46
C LYS A 200 -13.90 14.23 34.92
N VAL A 201 -13.10 13.51 35.70
CA VAL A 201 -12.77 13.86 37.09
C VAL A 201 -11.99 15.18 37.13
N LYS A 202 -11.07 15.37 36.18
CA LYS A 202 -10.31 16.61 35.99
C LYS A 202 -10.48 17.11 34.56
N LEU A 203 -10.87 18.37 34.40
CA LEU A 203 -11.14 18.96 33.08
C LEU A 203 -9.86 18.92 32.22
N GLY A 204 -9.97 18.44 30.98
CA GLY A 204 -8.85 18.35 30.05
C GLY A 204 -7.99 17.09 30.18
N HIS A 205 -8.14 16.31 31.25
CA HIS A 205 -7.37 15.07 31.46
C HIS A 205 -8.06 13.85 30.85
N PHE A 206 -7.27 12.82 30.55
CA PHE A 206 -7.72 11.54 30.01
C PHE A 206 -6.98 10.41 30.71
N TYR A 207 -7.66 9.30 30.95
CA TYR A 207 -7.15 8.20 31.76
C TYR A 207 -7.17 6.90 30.97
N LEU A 208 -6.14 6.08 31.17
CA LEU A 208 -6.18 4.65 30.90
C LEU A 208 -6.57 3.94 32.19
N GLU A 209 -7.71 3.26 32.20
CA GLU A 209 -8.27 2.57 33.37
C GLU A 209 -7.74 1.13 33.50
N ASP A 210 -7.88 0.52 34.69
CA ASP A 210 -7.39 -0.81 35.10
C ASP A 210 -5.97 -1.16 34.63
N ILE A 211 -5.02 -0.26 34.86
CA ILE A 211 -3.60 -0.57 34.82
C ILE A 211 -3.17 -0.87 36.26
N GLN A 212 -2.81 -2.13 36.56
CA GLN A 212 -2.44 -2.58 37.92
C GLN A 212 -3.46 -2.20 39.00
N ASN A 213 -4.77 -2.34 38.71
CA ASN A 213 -5.88 -1.91 39.58
C ASN A 213 -5.98 -0.40 39.87
N GLY A 214 -5.30 0.44 39.08
CA GLY A 214 -5.39 1.89 39.11
C GLY A 214 -5.69 2.50 37.74
N SER A 215 -5.48 3.81 37.62
CA SER A 215 -5.62 4.57 36.38
C SER A 215 -4.35 5.36 36.09
N VAL A 216 -3.93 5.42 34.83
CA VAL A 216 -2.80 6.25 34.37
C VAL A 216 -3.34 7.49 33.68
N ASP A 217 -2.92 8.68 34.14
CA ASP A 217 -3.26 9.95 33.49
C ASP A 217 -2.41 10.14 32.22
N VAL A 218 -3.01 9.88 31.06
CA VAL A 218 -2.33 9.96 29.76
C VAL A 218 -1.91 11.39 29.45
N THR A 219 -2.70 12.37 29.88
CA THR A 219 -2.42 13.79 29.64
C THR A 219 -1.15 14.23 30.37
N ASP A 220 -0.95 13.77 31.60
CA ASP A 220 0.25 14.09 32.38
C ASP A 220 1.49 13.35 31.87
N HIS A 221 1.35 12.07 31.49
CA HIS A 221 2.50 11.23 31.10
C HIS A 221 2.97 11.50 29.66
N PHE A 222 2.04 11.70 28.72
CA PHE A 222 2.33 11.83 27.28
C PHE A 222 2.05 13.24 26.73
N GLY A 223 1.53 14.13 27.57
CA GLY A 223 1.22 15.53 27.24
C GLY A 223 -0.13 15.70 26.53
N VAL A 224 -0.66 16.92 26.55
CA VAL A 224 -1.99 17.26 26.01
C VAL A 224 -2.16 16.86 24.53
N LYS A 225 -1.08 16.91 23.73
CA LYS A 225 -1.09 16.55 22.30
C LYS A 225 -1.37 15.07 22.03
N SER A 226 -1.22 14.20 23.02
CA SER A 226 -1.49 12.76 22.95
C SER A 226 -2.97 12.40 23.14
N THR A 227 -3.84 13.40 23.32
CA THR A 227 -5.26 13.18 23.60
C THR A 227 -6.15 14.01 22.68
N ARG A 228 -7.38 13.53 22.46
CA ARG A 228 -8.39 14.25 21.67
C ARG A 228 -9.78 13.97 22.22
N ILE A 229 -10.65 14.98 22.23
CA ILE A 229 -11.98 14.89 22.84
C ILE A 229 -12.89 13.94 22.06
N GLU A 230 -12.86 14.04 20.73
CA GLU A 230 -13.71 13.28 19.83
C GLU A 230 -12.99 13.02 18.50
N LYS A 231 -13.39 11.95 17.81
CA LYS A 231 -12.85 11.60 16.49
C LYS A 231 -13.86 10.84 15.66
N LYS A 232 -13.91 11.16 14.36
CA LYS A 232 -14.66 10.38 13.38
C LYS A 232 -14.11 8.96 13.29
N ILE A 233 -14.96 7.96 13.45
CA ILE A 233 -14.61 6.55 13.34
C ILE A 233 -14.49 6.19 11.86
N ASN A 234 -13.44 5.46 11.50
CA ASN A 234 -13.15 5.13 10.10
C ASN A 234 -12.98 3.63 9.86
N ILE A 235 -12.27 2.95 10.76
CA ILE A 235 -12.02 1.52 10.69
C ILE A 235 -12.21 0.89 12.08
N LEU A 236 -12.61 -0.38 12.08
CA LEU A 236 -12.67 -1.25 13.24
C LEU A 236 -11.53 -2.27 13.14
N ILE A 237 -10.79 -2.43 14.24
CA ILE A 237 -9.77 -3.45 14.42
C ILE A 237 -10.19 -4.36 15.57
N VAL A 238 -10.34 -5.64 15.28
CA VAL A 238 -10.65 -6.68 16.26
C VAL A 238 -9.37 -7.46 16.54
N LEU A 239 -8.91 -7.42 17.78
CA LEU A 239 -7.75 -8.18 18.24
C LEU A 239 -8.21 -9.55 18.75
N GLU A 240 -7.84 -10.62 18.06
CA GLU A 240 -8.25 -11.99 18.41
C GLU A 240 -7.05 -12.85 18.81
N GLU A 241 -7.21 -13.84 19.69
CA GLU A 241 -6.14 -14.82 19.92
C GLU A 241 -5.96 -15.65 18.66
N TRP A 242 -4.69 -15.90 18.33
CA TRP A 242 -4.41 -16.75 17.21
C TRP A 242 -4.96 -18.17 17.41
N LYS A 243 -5.75 -18.65 16.44
CA LYS A 243 -6.16 -20.05 16.35
C LYS A 243 -5.58 -20.68 15.08
N GLU A 244 -4.92 -21.84 15.21
CA GLU A 244 -4.29 -22.54 14.07
C GLU A 244 -5.26 -22.95 12.95
N LYS A 245 -6.54 -23.13 13.28
CA LYS A 245 -7.57 -23.62 12.36
C LYS A 245 -8.43 -22.51 11.72
N GLU A 246 -8.25 -21.25 12.12
CA GLU A 246 -9.02 -20.14 11.53
C GLU A 246 -8.35 -19.64 10.25
N PHE A 247 -9.17 -19.45 9.21
CA PHE A 247 -8.73 -18.93 7.92
C PHE A 247 -8.84 -17.40 7.94
N TYR A 248 -7.69 -16.73 8.07
CA TYR A 248 -7.59 -15.29 7.86
C TYR A 248 -7.44 -15.01 6.36
N ASP A 249 -8.19 -14.04 5.82
CA ASP A 249 -7.99 -13.59 4.44
C ASP A 249 -6.55 -13.07 4.27
N ARG A 250 -5.80 -13.74 3.40
CA ARG A 250 -4.39 -13.46 3.12
C ARG A 250 -4.20 -12.45 2.00
N LEU A 251 -5.20 -12.32 1.13
CA LEU A 251 -5.14 -11.40 0.00
C LEU A 251 -5.71 -10.03 0.37
N GLY A 252 -6.66 -9.99 1.31
CA GLY A 252 -7.37 -8.76 1.69
C GLY A 252 -8.39 -8.33 0.63
N LEU A 253 -8.93 -9.30 -0.11
CA LEU A 253 -9.93 -9.07 -1.15
C LEU A 253 -11.34 -8.95 -0.55
N ASP A 254 -11.61 -9.72 0.50
CA ASP A 254 -12.91 -9.72 1.16
C ASP A 254 -12.95 -8.63 2.24
N THR A 255 -13.65 -7.53 1.94
CA THR A 255 -13.82 -6.45 2.91
C THR A 255 -14.96 -6.79 3.87
N GLN A 256 -14.63 -7.02 5.14
CA GLN A 256 -15.62 -7.22 6.18
C GLN A 256 -16.11 -5.87 6.73
N TYR A 257 -17.35 -5.84 7.20
CA TYR A 257 -17.98 -4.66 7.79
C TYR A 257 -18.71 -5.03 9.08
N GLU A 258 -18.77 -4.08 10.01
CA GLU A 258 -19.56 -4.17 11.23
C GLU A 258 -20.42 -2.90 11.35
N THR A 259 -21.65 -3.05 11.82
CA THR A 259 -22.62 -1.94 11.86
C THR A 259 -22.63 -1.31 13.25
N PHE A 260 -22.49 0.02 13.32
CA PHE A 260 -22.61 0.82 14.53
C PHE A 260 -23.60 1.95 14.27
N VAL A 261 -24.63 2.10 15.12
CA VAL A 261 -25.63 3.17 15.00
C VAL A 261 -26.22 3.28 13.57
N GLY A 262 -26.43 2.13 12.92
CA GLY A 262 -26.97 2.02 11.55
C GLY A 262 -25.96 2.18 10.40
N GLU A 263 -24.71 2.52 10.69
CA GLU A 263 -23.66 2.73 9.67
C GLU A 263 -22.61 1.61 9.65
N LYS A 264 -22.15 1.23 8.44
CA LYS A 264 -21.16 0.16 8.26
C LYS A 264 -19.73 0.70 8.34
N ILE A 265 -18.94 0.14 9.25
CA ILE A 265 -17.50 0.42 9.41
C ILE A 265 -16.69 -0.78 8.92
N GLN A 266 -15.64 -0.52 8.13
CA GLN A 266 -14.75 -1.57 7.64
C GLN A 266 -14.02 -2.23 8.82
N LYS A 267 -14.07 -3.56 8.87
CA LYS A 267 -13.53 -4.41 9.94
C LYS A 267 -12.25 -5.12 9.48
N PHE A 268 -11.24 -5.08 10.33
CA PHE A 268 -10.01 -5.87 10.22
C PHE A 268 -9.87 -6.78 11.44
N VAL A 269 -9.59 -8.05 11.23
CA VAL A 269 -9.34 -9.01 12.31
C VAL A 269 -7.85 -9.30 12.37
N ILE A 270 -7.18 -8.83 13.42
CA ILE A 270 -5.73 -8.95 13.59
C ILE A 270 -5.45 -9.96 14.69
N PRO A 271 -4.83 -11.10 14.37
CA PRO A 271 -4.53 -12.08 15.40
C PRO A 271 -3.32 -11.68 16.24
N VAL A 272 -3.44 -11.86 17.55
CA VAL A 272 -2.44 -11.56 18.58
C VAL A 272 -1.54 -12.79 18.76
N ARG A 273 -0.22 -12.59 18.62
CA ARG A 273 0.82 -13.62 18.76
C ARG A 273 2.06 -13.06 19.45
N LYS A 274 2.85 -13.95 20.08
CA LYS A 274 4.16 -13.59 20.64
C LYS A 274 5.11 -13.12 19.52
N GLY A 275 5.87 -12.06 19.78
CA GLY A 275 6.81 -11.47 18.82
C GLY A 275 6.17 -10.57 17.75
N ARG A 276 4.84 -10.42 17.74
CA ARG A 276 4.13 -9.56 16.79
C ARG A 276 3.94 -8.17 17.37
N ASN A 277 4.51 -7.16 16.69
CA ASN A 277 4.25 -5.76 17.04
C ASN A 277 2.90 -5.32 16.46
N LEU A 278 1.86 -5.34 17.30
CA LEU A 278 0.50 -5.00 16.91
C LEU A 278 0.35 -3.50 16.59
N ALA A 279 1.08 -2.61 17.27
CA ALA A 279 1.01 -1.18 17.02
C ALA A 279 1.42 -0.85 15.58
N VAL A 280 2.55 -1.42 15.11
CA VAL A 280 3.01 -1.25 13.72
C VAL A 280 1.95 -1.73 12.72
N ILE A 281 1.35 -2.89 12.96
CA ILE A 281 0.33 -3.44 12.04
C ILE A 281 -0.91 -2.53 11.99
N ILE A 282 -1.31 -1.98 13.12
CA ILE A 282 -2.44 -1.05 13.21
C ILE A 282 -2.12 0.28 12.52
N GLU A 283 -0.90 0.80 12.66
CA GLU A 283 -0.41 1.95 11.88
C GLU A 283 -0.47 1.66 10.38
N THR A 284 0.01 0.49 9.96
CA THR A 284 -0.07 0.04 8.56
C THR A 284 -1.52 -0.07 8.09
N ALA A 285 -2.45 -0.53 8.94
CA ALA A 285 -3.87 -0.61 8.60
C ALA A 285 -4.47 0.78 8.37
N ALA A 286 -4.14 1.74 9.22
CA ALA A 286 -4.57 3.14 9.08
C ALA A 286 -4.01 3.77 7.80
N LEU A 287 -2.72 3.54 7.49
CA LEU A 287 -2.10 4.01 6.24
C LEU A 287 -2.73 3.36 5.00
N SER A 288 -2.93 2.03 5.03
CA SER A 288 -3.58 1.28 3.96
C SER A 288 -5.01 1.77 3.69
N PHE A 289 -5.79 2.02 4.76
CA PHE A 289 -7.11 2.62 4.65
C PHE A 289 -7.09 4.00 3.98
N ARG A 290 -6.12 4.85 4.33
CA ARG A 290 -5.95 6.17 3.69
C ARG A 290 -5.63 6.03 2.20
N LEU A 291 -4.73 5.12 1.82
CA LEU A 291 -4.39 4.85 0.43
C LEU A 291 -5.59 4.35 -0.37
N LYS A 292 -6.38 3.43 0.19
CA LYS A 292 -7.62 2.94 -0.43
C LYS A 292 -8.61 4.07 -0.69
N ARG A 293 -8.77 5.02 0.24
CA ARG A 293 -9.60 6.21 0.04
C ARG A 293 -9.05 7.20 -1.01
N MET A 294 -7.76 7.15 -1.29
CA MET A 294 -7.12 7.91 -2.38
C MET A 294 -7.21 7.19 -3.74
N GLY A 295 -7.81 5.99 -3.79
CA GLY A 295 -8.00 5.21 -5.01
C GLY A 295 -6.97 4.11 -5.25
N HIS A 296 -6.04 3.88 -4.31
CA HIS A 296 -5.03 2.82 -4.44
C HIS A 296 -5.54 1.50 -3.83
N ASN A 297 -5.77 0.48 -4.66
CA ASN A 297 -6.22 -0.84 -4.23
C ASN A 297 -5.09 -1.86 -4.38
N THR A 298 -4.28 -1.99 -3.33
CA THR A 298 -3.09 -2.85 -3.33
C THR A 298 -3.37 -4.33 -3.64
N PRO A 299 -4.38 -4.99 -3.04
CA PRO A 299 -4.73 -6.37 -3.41
C PRO A 299 -5.03 -6.55 -4.91
N LEU A 300 -5.77 -5.60 -5.50
CA LEU A 300 -6.09 -5.65 -6.94
C LEU A 300 -4.85 -5.42 -7.80
N GLU A 301 -3.98 -4.48 -7.44
CA GLU A 301 -2.71 -4.24 -8.14
C GLU A 301 -1.79 -5.46 -8.10
N PHE A 302 -1.70 -6.12 -6.94
CA PHE A 302 -0.93 -7.36 -6.79
C PHE A 302 -1.48 -8.46 -7.70
N LEU A 303 -2.80 -8.66 -7.71
CA LEU A 303 -3.45 -9.68 -8.52
C LEU A 303 -3.22 -9.47 -10.02
N ASN A 304 -3.38 -8.23 -10.50
CA ASN A 304 -3.13 -7.89 -11.89
C ASN A 304 -1.67 -8.16 -12.29
N LYS A 305 -0.70 -7.69 -11.50
CA LYS A 305 0.73 -7.92 -11.77
C LYS A 305 1.11 -9.40 -11.70
N SER A 306 0.53 -10.15 -10.77
CA SER A 306 0.74 -11.60 -10.66
C SER A 306 0.25 -12.32 -11.92
N GLN A 307 -0.95 -11.98 -12.41
CA GLN A 307 -1.50 -12.54 -13.65
C GLN A 307 -0.63 -12.22 -14.87
N GLU A 308 -0.14 -11.00 -15.00
CA GLU A 308 0.79 -10.60 -16.08
C GLU A 308 2.07 -11.45 -16.07
N ILE A 309 2.68 -11.66 -14.90
CA ILE A 309 3.88 -12.48 -14.75
C ILE A 309 3.59 -13.94 -15.11
N ILE A 310 2.47 -14.50 -14.65
CA ILE A 310 2.08 -15.88 -14.96
C ILE A 310 1.88 -16.07 -16.46
N GLN A 311 1.18 -15.14 -17.12
CA GLN A 311 0.99 -15.18 -18.57
C GLN A 311 2.31 -15.05 -19.33
N LYS A 312 3.20 -14.16 -18.90
CA LYS A 312 4.52 -14.00 -19.49
C LYS A 312 5.36 -15.27 -19.34
N LYS A 313 5.41 -15.87 -18.15
CA LYS A 313 6.10 -17.15 -17.90
C LYS A 313 5.52 -18.29 -18.73
N LYS A 314 4.19 -18.30 -18.95
CA LYS A 314 3.53 -19.31 -19.78
C LYS A 314 3.97 -19.19 -21.26
N LYS A 315 3.95 -17.97 -21.83
CA LYS A 315 4.48 -17.71 -23.17
C LYS A 315 5.96 -18.06 -23.28
N GLU A 316 6.77 -17.67 -22.30
CA GLU A 316 8.21 -17.99 -22.28
C GLU A 316 8.50 -19.49 -22.21
N ARG A 317 7.66 -20.28 -21.52
CA ARG A 317 7.73 -21.76 -21.49
C ARG A 317 7.26 -22.41 -22.78
N GLU A 318 6.27 -21.83 -23.45
CA GLU A 318 5.77 -22.29 -24.74
C GLU A 318 6.75 -21.96 -25.89
N GLU A 319 7.49 -20.85 -25.78
CA GLU A 319 8.50 -20.41 -26.76
C GLU A 319 9.92 -20.94 -26.50
N ASN A 320 10.27 -21.33 -25.26
CA ASN A 320 11.60 -21.85 -24.92
C ASN A 320 11.53 -23.23 -24.26
N MET A 321 11.90 -24.28 -24.99
CA MET A 321 12.20 -25.61 -24.41
C MET A 321 13.56 -25.70 -23.71
N ASN A 322 14.41 -24.66 -23.74
CA ASN A 322 15.73 -24.68 -23.09
C ASN A 322 15.98 -23.42 -22.24
N THR A 323 15.94 -23.56 -20.92
CA THR A 323 16.30 -22.53 -19.94
C THR A 323 17.81 -22.22 -19.88
N ASN A 324 18.63 -22.99 -20.60
CA ASN A 324 20.10 -22.88 -20.59
C ASN A 324 20.65 -22.17 -21.83
N SER A 325 19.83 -21.39 -22.54
CA SER A 325 20.28 -20.70 -23.76
C SER A 325 19.57 -19.37 -23.99
N LEU A 326 20.31 -18.36 -24.46
CA LEU A 326 19.83 -17.00 -24.75
C LEU A 326 19.66 -16.82 -26.26
N ALA A 327 18.47 -16.43 -26.72
CA ALA A 327 18.25 -16.11 -28.14
C ALA A 327 19.13 -14.92 -28.57
N VAL A 328 19.78 -15.04 -29.74
CA VAL A 328 20.66 -13.99 -30.30
C VAL A 328 19.92 -12.66 -30.51
N THR A 329 18.62 -12.72 -30.84
CA THR A 329 17.72 -11.54 -30.91
C THR A 329 17.78 -10.65 -29.66
N LYS A 330 17.81 -11.24 -28.47
CA LYS A 330 17.82 -10.48 -27.20
C LYS A 330 19.10 -9.67 -27.07
N LEU A 331 20.25 -10.28 -27.39
CA LEU A 331 21.55 -9.59 -27.32
C LEU A 331 21.66 -8.47 -28.37
N ILE A 332 21.16 -8.71 -29.58
CA ILE A 332 21.10 -7.69 -30.64
C ILE A 332 20.32 -6.46 -30.19
N ASN A 333 19.13 -6.68 -29.61
CA ASN A 333 18.26 -5.59 -29.16
C ASN A 333 18.82 -4.86 -27.93
N GLU A 334 19.46 -5.59 -27.00
CA GLU A 334 20.02 -4.98 -25.78
C GLU A 334 21.19 -4.02 -26.08
N PHE A 335 21.99 -4.35 -27.09
CA PHE A 335 23.23 -3.60 -27.41
C PHE A 335 23.18 -2.88 -28.76
N ASP A 336 21.99 -2.73 -29.35
CA ASP A 336 21.75 -2.05 -30.63
C ASP A 336 22.69 -2.52 -31.75
N LEU A 337 22.86 -3.85 -31.90
CA LEU A 337 23.81 -4.42 -32.86
C LEU A 337 23.28 -4.34 -34.30
N GLU A 338 24.08 -3.84 -35.24
CA GLU A 338 23.71 -3.78 -36.65
C GLU A 338 23.99 -5.11 -37.36
N VAL A 339 22.95 -5.89 -37.67
CA VAL A 339 23.11 -7.18 -38.37
C VAL A 339 23.37 -7.00 -39.87
N LYS A 340 24.58 -7.37 -40.31
CA LYS A 340 25.02 -7.37 -41.72
C LYS A 340 24.63 -8.66 -42.45
N TYR A 341 24.85 -9.83 -41.83
CA TYR A 341 24.55 -11.14 -42.43
C TYR A 341 23.86 -12.08 -41.45
N GLY A 342 23.20 -13.12 -41.99
CA GLY A 342 22.54 -14.17 -41.21
C GLY A 342 21.21 -13.78 -40.57
N ARG A 343 20.51 -12.77 -41.11
CA ARG A 343 19.22 -12.26 -40.57
C ARG A 343 18.15 -13.35 -40.44
N ASP A 344 18.15 -14.31 -41.36
CA ASP A 344 17.30 -15.50 -41.37
C ASP A 344 17.53 -16.43 -40.17
N LYS A 345 18.74 -16.43 -39.60
CA LYS A 345 19.11 -17.27 -38.44
C LYS A 345 18.98 -16.56 -37.10
N VAL A 346 18.83 -15.24 -37.08
CA VAL A 346 18.79 -14.44 -35.84
C VAL A 346 17.73 -14.95 -34.86
N THR A 347 16.57 -15.38 -35.36
CA THR A 347 15.45 -15.90 -34.54
C THR A 347 15.63 -17.35 -34.11
N SER A 348 16.46 -18.13 -34.82
CA SER A 348 16.67 -19.57 -34.57
C SER A 348 17.97 -19.91 -33.85
N THR A 349 18.91 -18.96 -33.73
CA THR A 349 20.21 -19.17 -33.08
C THR A 349 20.18 -18.76 -31.61
N TYR A 350 20.80 -19.59 -30.77
CA TYR A 350 20.88 -19.39 -29.32
C TYR A 350 22.32 -19.47 -28.81
N ILE A 351 22.67 -18.55 -27.93
CA ILE A 351 23.92 -18.51 -27.17
C ILE A 351 23.77 -19.47 -25.98
N LYS A 352 24.76 -20.34 -25.74
CA LYS A 352 24.71 -21.40 -24.72
C LYS A 352 25.74 -21.24 -23.60
N SER A 353 26.55 -20.18 -23.65
CA SER A 353 27.63 -19.91 -22.70
C SER A 353 27.79 -18.40 -22.51
N SER A 354 28.31 -17.97 -21.36
CA SER A 354 28.66 -16.56 -21.14
C SER A 354 29.98 -16.14 -21.79
N ASN A 355 30.69 -17.08 -22.40
CA ASN A 355 31.98 -16.85 -23.01
C ASN A 355 31.94 -15.90 -24.21
N VAL A 356 32.83 -14.91 -24.19
CA VAL A 356 33.09 -13.96 -25.27
C VAL A 356 34.58 -13.92 -25.54
N TYR A 357 34.98 -14.26 -26.77
CA TYR A 357 36.39 -14.45 -27.12
C TYR A 357 36.83 -13.57 -28.29
N ARG A 358 38.15 -13.42 -28.41
CA ARG A 358 38.82 -12.89 -29.60
C ARG A 358 39.59 -14.03 -30.24
N PRO A 359 39.40 -14.32 -31.54
CA PRO A 359 39.88 -15.56 -32.15
C PRO A 359 41.37 -15.53 -32.54
N SER A 360 42.20 -14.72 -31.91
CA SER A 360 43.55 -14.38 -32.39
C SER A 360 44.44 -15.60 -32.69
N LEU A 361 44.43 -16.64 -31.84
CA LEU A 361 45.19 -17.90 -32.06
C LEU A 361 44.59 -18.78 -33.17
N SER A 362 43.27 -18.83 -33.27
CA SER A 362 42.58 -19.60 -34.31
C SER A 362 42.81 -19.01 -35.70
N LEU A 363 43.02 -17.69 -35.79
CA LEU A 363 43.36 -17.02 -37.03
C LEU A 363 44.76 -17.40 -37.59
N ILE A 364 45.68 -17.92 -36.75
CA ILE A 364 46.98 -18.49 -37.20
C ILE A 364 46.99 -20.01 -37.33
N GLY A 365 45.83 -20.66 -37.19
CA GLY A 365 45.72 -22.09 -37.42
C GLY A 365 45.84 -22.96 -36.16
N PHE A 366 45.92 -22.35 -34.97
CA PHE A 366 45.90 -23.09 -33.71
C PHE A 366 44.46 -23.25 -33.22
N PHE A 367 43.90 -24.45 -33.41
CA PHE A 367 42.48 -24.73 -33.17
C PHE A 367 42.21 -25.61 -31.95
N ASP A 368 43.23 -26.19 -31.33
CA ASP A 368 43.11 -27.13 -30.21
C ASP A 368 42.18 -26.59 -29.10
N LEU A 369 42.32 -25.29 -28.77
CA LEU A 369 41.49 -24.61 -27.76
C LEU A 369 40.00 -24.47 -28.14
N ILE A 370 39.68 -24.39 -29.43
CA ILE A 370 38.29 -24.30 -29.91
C ILE A 370 37.70 -25.70 -30.08
N GLU A 371 38.53 -26.68 -30.49
CA GLU A 371 38.13 -28.07 -30.68
C GLU A 371 37.78 -28.76 -29.33
N GLU A 372 38.38 -28.33 -28.22
CA GLU A 372 38.12 -28.89 -26.88
C GLU A 372 36.88 -28.31 -26.17
N VAL A 373 36.29 -27.22 -26.67
CA VAL A 373 35.20 -26.51 -25.97
C VAL A 373 33.85 -26.84 -26.58
N SER A 374 32.90 -27.28 -25.75
CA SER A 374 31.55 -27.67 -26.19
C SER A 374 30.69 -26.50 -26.69
N ASN A 375 30.99 -25.27 -26.27
CA ASN A 375 30.29 -24.04 -26.66
C ASN A 375 31.28 -22.89 -26.88
N ILE A 376 31.47 -22.51 -28.15
CA ILE A 376 32.55 -21.60 -28.58
C ILE A 376 32.27 -20.13 -28.20
N GLY A 377 31.03 -19.79 -27.81
CA GLY A 377 30.68 -18.44 -27.38
C GLY A 377 30.78 -17.39 -28.50
N ILE A 378 30.57 -16.13 -28.15
CA ILE A 378 30.54 -15.03 -29.12
C ILE A 378 31.97 -14.64 -29.52
N GLN A 379 32.19 -14.39 -30.81
CA GLN A 379 33.51 -14.08 -31.35
C GLN A 379 33.61 -12.61 -31.75
N ILE A 380 34.59 -11.90 -31.19
CA ILE A 380 34.81 -10.47 -31.43
C ILE A 380 36.02 -10.25 -32.32
N PHE A 381 35.82 -9.46 -33.37
CA PHE A 381 36.89 -8.94 -34.23
C PHE A 381 37.00 -7.43 -34.09
N SER A 382 38.22 -6.95 -33.92
CA SER A 382 38.57 -5.54 -34.10
C SER A 382 39.65 -5.40 -35.18
N LYS A 383 40.10 -4.16 -35.41
CA LYS A 383 41.24 -3.88 -36.31
C LYS A 383 42.46 -4.78 -36.04
N MET A 384 42.68 -5.16 -34.79
CA MET A 384 43.83 -5.99 -34.40
C MET A 384 43.76 -7.39 -35.00
N GLU A 385 42.59 -8.04 -35.02
CA GLU A 385 42.41 -9.35 -35.64
C GLU A 385 42.66 -9.29 -37.15
N PHE A 386 42.20 -8.22 -37.82
CA PHE A 386 42.42 -8.04 -39.24
C PHE A 386 43.88 -7.71 -39.59
N ASN A 387 44.52 -6.81 -38.82
CA ASN A 387 45.96 -6.53 -38.93
C ASN A 387 46.80 -7.79 -38.74
N PHE A 388 46.37 -8.71 -37.88
CA PHE A 388 47.05 -9.97 -37.65
C PHE A 388 46.91 -10.92 -38.84
N LEU A 389 45.69 -11.07 -39.36
CA LEU A 389 45.45 -11.84 -40.58
C LEU A 389 46.26 -11.29 -41.76
N GLU A 390 46.50 -9.98 -41.84
CA GLU A 390 47.24 -9.35 -42.94
C GLU A 390 48.73 -9.69 -42.96
N LYS A 391 49.26 -10.16 -41.83
CA LYS A 391 50.65 -10.63 -41.75
C LYS A 391 50.84 -12.05 -42.26
N LEU A 392 49.76 -12.78 -42.52
CA LEU A 392 49.81 -14.15 -43.02
C LEU A 392 49.78 -14.20 -44.55
N CYS A 393 50.33 -15.27 -45.11
CA CYS A 393 50.24 -15.53 -46.54
C CYS A 393 48.75 -15.57 -46.97
N PRO A 394 48.37 -15.00 -48.14
CA PRO A 394 46.97 -14.97 -48.59
C PRO A 394 46.28 -16.34 -48.63
N THR A 395 47.00 -17.41 -48.96
CA THR A 395 46.45 -18.77 -48.97
C THR A 395 46.19 -19.29 -47.55
N GLU A 396 47.13 -19.07 -46.63
CA GLU A 396 47.03 -19.50 -45.23
C GLU A 396 45.88 -18.77 -44.51
N ARG A 397 45.78 -17.44 -44.65
CA ARG A 397 44.74 -16.68 -43.96
C ARG A 397 43.33 -17.12 -44.37
N ILE A 398 43.14 -17.42 -45.67
CA ILE A 398 41.84 -17.89 -46.20
C ILE A 398 41.54 -19.30 -45.68
N ASN A 399 42.53 -20.18 -45.65
CA ASN A 399 42.37 -21.53 -45.10
C ASN A 399 42.03 -21.51 -43.61
N ASN A 400 42.75 -20.69 -42.83
CA ASN A 400 42.51 -20.54 -41.39
C ASN A 400 41.12 -19.98 -41.11
N LEU A 401 40.70 -18.93 -41.83
CA LEU A 401 39.34 -18.38 -41.67
C LEU A 401 38.25 -19.37 -42.08
N LYS A 402 38.44 -20.16 -43.15
CA LYS A 402 37.48 -21.20 -43.53
C LYS A 402 37.34 -22.26 -42.44
N LYS A 403 38.45 -22.71 -41.86
CA LYS A 403 38.42 -23.66 -40.74
C LYS A 403 37.79 -23.03 -39.48
N PHE A 404 38.10 -21.77 -39.18
CA PHE A 404 37.44 -21.04 -38.07
C PHE A 404 35.92 -20.93 -38.28
N LEU A 405 35.48 -20.63 -39.49
CA LEU A 405 34.05 -20.51 -39.84
C LEU A 405 33.37 -21.86 -40.06
N SER A 406 34.05 -23.00 -39.89
CA SER A 406 33.39 -24.32 -39.88
C SER A 406 32.85 -24.71 -38.50
N PHE A 407 33.25 -23.99 -37.46
CA PHE A 407 32.79 -24.22 -36.10
C PHE A 407 31.41 -23.59 -35.84
N ASP A 408 30.66 -24.14 -34.88
CA ASP A 408 29.33 -23.64 -34.49
C ASP A 408 29.44 -22.36 -33.63
N ILE A 409 29.65 -21.23 -34.31
CA ILE A 409 29.77 -19.92 -33.67
C ILE A 409 28.37 -19.28 -33.63
N PRO A 410 27.83 -18.94 -32.43
CA PRO A 410 26.49 -18.35 -32.34
C PRO A 410 26.41 -16.99 -33.04
N MET A 411 27.48 -16.19 -32.95
CA MET A 411 27.52 -14.84 -33.52
C MET A 411 28.96 -14.33 -33.62
N ILE A 412 29.25 -13.60 -34.70
CA ILE A 412 30.48 -12.84 -34.89
C ILE A 412 30.14 -11.35 -34.79
N VAL A 413 30.91 -10.61 -33.99
CA VAL A 413 30.69 -9.19 -33.72
C VAL A 413 31.93 -8.37 -34.05
N LEU A 414 31.75 -7.36 -34.89
CA LEU A 414 32.81 -6.41 -35.24
C LEU A 414 32.75 -5.17 -34.33
N THR A 415 33.90 -4.59 -34.00
CA THR A 415 33.93 -3.19 -33.54
C THR A 415 33.50 -2.27 -34.69
N GLU A 416 32.91 -1.13 -34.35
CA GLU A 416 32.45 -0.13 -35.33
C GLU A 416 33.54 0.25 -36.33
N ASP A 417 34.79 0.34 -35.86
CA ASP A 417 35.94 0.75 -36.64
C ASP A 417 36.74 -0.42 -37.23
N ALA A 418 36.28 -1.66 -37.12
CA ALA A 418 37.10 -2.84 -37.43
C ALA A 418 37.64 -2.86 -38.88
N ASN A 419 36.97 -2.19 -39.82
CA ASN A 419 37.35 -2.07 -41.23
C ASN A 419 37.71 -3.44 -41.85
N ALA A 420 36.82 -4.41 -41.72
CA ALA A 420 37.04 -5.77 -42.22
C ALA A 420 37.22 -5.78 -43.75
N PRO A 421 38.14 -6.58 -44.29
CA PRO A 421 38.38 -6.69 -45.74
C PRO A 421 37.29 -7.52 -46.45
N ASP A 422 37.08 -7.29 -47.75
CA ASP A 422 36.00 -7.91 -48.54
C ASP A 422 36.00 -9.44 -48.49
N TYR A 423 37.18 -10.07 -48.54
CA TYR A 423 37.30 -11.52 -48.46
C TYR A 423 36.73 -12.09 -47.14
N PHE A 424 36.77 -11.33 -46.04
CA PHE A 424 36.19 -11.75 -44.77
C PHE A 424 34.67 -11.73 -44.84
N PHE A 425 34.09 -10.64 -45.36
CA PHE A 425 32.65 -10.54 -45.55
C PHE A 425 32.12 -11.67 -46.45
N GLU A 426 32.79 -11.96 -47.57
CA GLU A 426 32.42 -13.06 -48.46
C GLU A 426 32.45 -14.42 -47.76
N LEU A 427 33.49 -14.71 -46.98
CA LEU A 427 33.62 -15.99 -46.28
C LEU A 427 32.55 -16.15 -45.19
N VAL A 428 32.30 -15.11 -44.41
CA VAL A 428 31.26 -15.13 -43.37
C VAL A 428 29.88 -15.30 -44.01
N GLN A 429 29.57 -14.58 -45.09
CA GLN A 429 28.32 -14.72 -45.82
C GLN A 429 28.14 -16.15 -46.36
N LYS A 430 29.18 -16.73 -46.98
CA LYS A 430 29.16 -18.12 -47.49
C LYS A 430 28.96 -19.16 -46.38
N SER A 431 29.55 -18.93 -45.20
CA SER A 431 29.37 -19.82 -44.04
C SER A 431 27.98 -19.72 -43.41
N GLY A 432 27.24 -18.64 -43.70
CA GLY A 432 25.91 -18.39 -43.15
C GLY A 432 25.90 -18.05 -41.66
N HIS A 433 27.01 -17.58 -41.09
CA HIS A 433 27.09 -17.11 -39.71
C HIS A 433 26.41 -15.74 -39.55
N ILE A 434 25.91 -15.47 -38.34
CA ILE A 434 25.39 -14.14 -38.00
C ILE A 434 26.58 -13.21 -37.82
N LEU A 435 26.61 -12.12 -38.59
CA LEU A 435 27.59 -11.05 -38.47
C LEU A 435 26.89 -9.76 -38.07
N ALA A 436 27.30 -9.16 -36.97
CA ALA A 436 26.85 -7.83 -36.61
C ALA A 436 28.00 -6.87 -36.29
N ILE A 437 27.69 -5.59 -36.34
CA ILE A 437 28.60 -4.51 -35.94
C ILE A 437 28.04 -3.91 -34.66
N ALA A 438 28.87 -3.83 -33.63
CA ALA A 438 28.50 -3.19 -32.37
C ALA A 438 28.79 -1.67 -32.44
N PRO A 439 28.01 -0.83 -31.74
CA PRO A 439 28.21 0.64 -31.71
C PRO A 439 29.40 1.05 -30.80
N TYR A 440 30.46 0.25 -30.79
CA TYR A 440 31.64 0.44 -29.94
C TYR A 440 32.92 0.27 -30.76
N LYS A 441 33.87 1.21 -30.61
CA LYS A 441 35.20 1.15 -31.25
C LYS A 441 36.20 0.26 -30.50
N LYS A 442 36.01 0.06 -29.20
CA LYS A 442 36.94 -0.72 -28.35
C LYS A 442 36.38 -2.11 -28.08
N SER A 443 37.13 -3.15 -28.45
CA SER A 443 36.75 -4.54 -28.16
C SER A 443 36.61 -4.83 -26.66
N SER A 444 37.41 -4.19 -25.80
CA SER A 444 37.31 -4.34 -24.34
C SER A 444 35.95 -3.89 -23.79
N GLN A 445 35.32 -2.89 -24.41
CA GLN A 445 33.99 -2.41 -24.02
C GLN A 445 32.91 -3.42 -24.41
N ILE A 446 33.00 -4.00 -25.62
CA ILE A 446 32.09 -5.07 -26.06
C ILE A 446 32.21 -6.28 -25.12
N ILE A 447 33.44 -6.72 -24.85
CA ILE A 447 33.71 -7.87 -23.98
C ILE A 447 33.13 -7.64 -22.58
N ALA A 448 33.41 -6.49 -21.96
CA ALA A 448 32.89 -6.19 -20.61
C ALA A 448 31.36 -6.14 -20.58
N ASN A 449 30.74 -5.47 -21.55
CA ASN A 449 29.28 -5.35 -21.63
C ASN A 449 28.60 -6.71 -21.85
N PHE A 450 29.11 -7.51 -22.79
CA PHE A 450 28.55 -8.82 -23.10
C PHE A 450 28.76 -9.81 -21.95
N ASN A 451 29.97 -9.88 -21.37
CA ASN A 451 30.22 -10.74 -20.21
C ASN A 451 29.29 -10.38 -19.05
N ASN A 452 29.16 -9.10 -18.68
CA ASN A 452 28.25 -8.69 -17.61
C ASN A 452 26.80 -9.11 -17.86
N TYR A 453 26.32 -9.01 -19.10
CA TYR A 453 24.96 -9.41 -19.45
C TYR A 453 24.79 -10.93 -19.45
N LEU A 454 25.71 -11.66 -20.08
CA LEU A 454 25.63 -13.10 -20.23
C LEU A 454 25.90 -13.83 -18.91
N ASP A 455 26.88 -13.40 -18.11
CA ASP A 455 27.16 -13.96 -16.78
C ASP A 455 25.94 -13.76 -15.87
N SER A 456 25.31 -12.58 -15.92
CA SER A 456 24.05 -12.34 -15.20
C SER A 456 22.94 -13.28 -15.66
N PHE A 457 22.79 -13.50 -16.97
CA PHE A 457 21.76 -14.39 -17.54
C PHE A 457 21.97 -15.87 -17.18
N PHE A 458 23.21 -16.35 -17.28
CA PHE A 458 23.58 -17.75 -17.02
C PHE A 458 23.91 -18.04 -15.55
N SER A 459 23.90 -17.02 -14.68
CA SER A 459 24.19 -17.21 -13.25
C SER A 459 23.27 -18.27 -12.63
N GLU A 460 23.86 -19.21 -11.89
CA GLU A 460 23.08 -20.16 -11.11
C GLU A 460 22.22 -19.41 -10.09
N THR A 461 20.95 -19.83 -9.99
CA THR A 461 20.02 -19.19 -9.06
C THR A 461 19.32 -20.21 -8.19
N ILE A 462 19.15 -19.86 -6.92
CA ILE A 462 18.31 -20.62 -5.97
C ILE A 462 17.23 -19.72 -5.40
N SER A 463 16.10 -20.31 -5.05
CA SER A 463 15.02 -19.63 -4.35
C SER A 463 14.94 -20.14 -2.92
N VAL A 464 15.00 -19.22 -1.96
CA VAL A 464 14.97 -19.53 -0.52
C VAL A 464 13.77 -18.83 0.10
N HIS A 465 13.04 -19.56 0.95
CA HIS A 465 11.92 -18.98 1.68
C HIS A 465 12.41 -18.16 2.88
N GLY A 466 11.99 -16.90 2.96
CA GLY A 466 12.45 -15.97 3.97
C GLY A 466 12.18 -14.53 3.58
N VAL A 467 12.66 -13.60 4.42
CA VAL A 467 12.51 -12.16 4.19
C VAL A 467 13.88 -11.53 4.14
N LEU A 468 14.25 -10.95 3.00
CA LEU A 468 15.53 -10.27 2.83
C LEU A 468 15.33 -8.77 3.08
N VAL A 469 16.03 -8.27 4.09
CA VAL A 469 16.01 -6.88 4.52
C VAL A 469 17.42 -6.31 4.59
N GLU A 470 17.56 -5.01 4.38
CA GLU A 470 18.84 -4.33 4.57
C GLU A 470 18.82 -3.51 5.85
N LEU A 471 19.73 -3.84 6.77
CA LEU A 471 19.94 -3.14 8.04
C LEU A 471 21.34 -2.55 8.08
N PHE A 472 21.46 -1.24 8.35
CA PHE A 472 22.75 -0.55 8.44
C PHE A 472 23.68 -0.76 7.22
N GLY A 473 23.11 -1.03 6.05
CA GLY A 473 23.87 -1.33 4.83
C GLY A 473 24.20 -2.81 4.61
N PHE A 474 23.82 -3.71 5.52
CA PHE A 474 24.03 -5.16 5.40
C PHE A 474 22.74 -5.87 4.97
N GLY A 475 22.82 -6.77 3.99
CA GLY A 475 21.70 -7.62 3.61
C GLY A 475 21.56 -8.82 4.54
N VAL A 476 20.40 -8.93 5.17
CA VAL A 476 20.09 -9.93 6.20
C VAL A 476 18.87 -10.73 5.78
N LEU A 477 19.05 -12.04 5.64
CA LEU A 477 17.96 -12.97 5.35
C LEU A 477 17.36 -13.48 6.67
N LEU A 478 16.10 -13.14 6.93
CA LEU A 478 15.32 -13.68 8.03
C LEU A 478 14.68 -15.00 7.59
N THR A 479 15.04 -16.10 8.25
CA THR A 479 14.48 -17.44 8.01
C THR A 479 13.76 -17.95 9.25
N GLY A 480 13.06 -19.09 9.14
CA GLY A 480 12.31 -19.69 10.25
C GLY A 480 10.97 -20.29 9.82
N LYS A 481 10.33 -21.04 10.72
CA LYS A 481 9.04 -21.72 10.46
C LYS A 481 7.94 -20.74 10.01
N SER A 482 6.94 -21.23 9.29
CA SER A 482 5.81 -20.40 8.86
C SER A 482 5.06 -19.83 10.05
N GLY A 483 4.72 -18.53 10.00
CA GLY A 483 4.01 -17.84 11.07
C GLY A 483 4.83 -17.54 12.33
N ILE A 484 6.16 -17.74 12.33
CA ILE A 484 7.03 -17.36 13.45
C ILE A 484 7.17 -15.84 13.63
N GLY A 485 6.71 -15.04 12.66
CA GLY A 485 6.77 -13.58 12.70
C GLY A 485 7.83 -12.96 11.78
N LYS A 486 8.28 -13.65 10.72
CA LYS A 486 9.33 -13.13 9.79
C LYS A 486 8.92 -11.81 9.14
N SER A 487 7.76 -11.81 8.48
CA SER A 487 7.23 -10.63 7.76
C SER A 487 6.85 -9.52 8.72
N GLU A 488 6.32 -9.84 9.91
CA GLU A 488 6.03 -8.84 10.95
C GLU A 488 7.29 -8.22 11.56
N THR A 489 8.33 -9.02 11.80
CA THR A 489 9.64 -8.51 12.24
C THR A 489 10.24 -7.60 11.17
N ALA A 490 10.16 -8.01 9.90
CA ALA A 490 10.62 -7.19 8.78
C ALA A 490 9.83 -5.89 8.64
N LEU A 491 8.50 -5.92 8.79
CA LEU A 491 7.64 -4.74 8.77
C LEU A 491 8.04 -3.74 9.87
N GLU A 492 8.32 -4.23 11.07
CA GLU A 492 8.81 -3.36 12.15
C GLU A 492 10.20 -2.77 11.84
N LEU A 493 11.11 -3.56 11.27
CA LEU A 493 12.41 -3.04 10.82
C LEU A 493 12.25 -1.96 9.75
N ILE A 494 11.35 -2.15 8.79
CA ILE A 494 11.03 -1.16 7.76
C ILE A 494 10.47 0.12 8.40
N HIS A 495 9.58 -0.02 9.38
CA HIS A 495 9.05 1.11 10.14
C HIS A 495 10.16 1.88 10.88
N ARG A 496 11.24 1.22 11.29
CA ARG A 496 12.43 1.83 11.91
C ARG A 496 13.41 2.44 10.91
N GLY A 497 13.09 2.40 9.61
CA GLY A 497 13.89 3.02 8.54
C GLY A 497 14.78 2.05 7.76
N HIS A 498 14.68 0.74 8.01
CA HIS A 498 15.37 -0.27 7.21
C HIS A 498 14.64 -0.55 5.90
N ARG A 499 15.26 -1.33 5.01
CA ARG A 499 14.76 -1.50 3.62
C ARG A 499 14.38 -2.93 3.31
N LEU A 500 13.22 -3.13 2.69
CA LEU A 500 12.80 -4.42 2.15
C LEU A 500 13.47 -4.69 0.80
N ILE A 501 13.94 -5.92 0.59
CA ILE A 501 14.36 -6.42 -0.72
C ILE A 501 13.33 -7.42 -1.25
N ALA A 502 12.95 -8.37 -0.41
CA ALA A 502 12.04 -9.44 -0.77
C ALA A 502 11.34 -9.98 0.48
N ASP A 503 10.07 -10.35 0.32
CA ASP A 503 9.27 -11.08 1.31
C ASP A 503 8.85 -12.43 0.69
N ASP A 504 8.65 -13.44 1.54
CA ASP A 504 8.31 -14.83 1.18
C ASP A 504 9.37 -15.60 0.36
N MET A 505 9.62 -15.23 -0.89
CA MET A 505 10.52 -15.94 -1.81
C MET A 505 11.66 -15.04 -2.30
N VAL A 506 12.87 -15.34 -1.85
CA VAL A 506 14.09 -14.62 -2.22
C VAL A 506 14.87 -15.42 -3.26
N LYS A 507 15.15 -14.80 -4.42
CA LYS A 507 15.99 -15.38 -5.46
C LYS A 507 17.42 -14.90 -5.28
N PHE A 508 18.34 -15.81 -5.01
CA PHE A 508 19.77 -15.56 -4.93
C PHE A 508 20.47 -15.95 -6.23
N TYR A 509 21.51 -15.21 -6.58
CA TYR A 509 22.41 -15.47 -7.70
C TYR A 509 23.83 -14.99 -7.35
N ARG A 510 24.84 -15.49 -8.05
CA ARG A 510 26.21 -14.95 -7.97
C ARG A 510 26.35 -13.77 -8.93
N ASP A 511 26.83 -12.64 -8.44
CA ASP A 511 27.22 -11.54 -9.33
C ASP A 511 28.61 -11.76 -9.95
N THR A 512 29.05 -10.83 -10.78
CA THR A 512 30.34 -10.90 -11.49
C THR A 512 31.55 -10.85 -10.56
N GLN A 513 31.38 -10.46 -9.29
CA GLN A 513 32.43 -10.47 -8.27
C GLN A 513 32.38 -11.76 -7.42
N GLY A 514 31.44 -12.66 -7.68
CA GLY A 514 31.21 -13.87 -6.89
C GLY A 514 30.49 -13.61 -5.57
N ASP A 515 29.91 -12.42 -5.38
CA ASP A 515 29.06 -12.11 -4.24
C ASP A 515 27.65 -12.71 -4.43
N ILE A 516 27.07 -13.18 -3.33
CA ILE A 516 25.70 -13.69 -3.34
C ILE A 516 24.75 -12.50 -3.23
N VAL A 517 23.98 -12.26 -4.28
CA VAL A 517 23.02 -11.16 -4.34
C VAL A 517 21.60 -11.71 -4.34
N GLY A 518 20.77 -11.20 -3.43
CA GLY A 518 19.36 -11.54 -3.33
C GLY A 518 18.47 -10.47 -3.93
N LYS A 519 17.35 -10.90 -4.52
CA LYS A 519 16.25 -10.06 -5.02
C LYS A 519 14.91 -10.77 -4.83
N SER A 520 13.80 -10.05 -4.98
CA SER A 520 12.48 -10.70 -5.03
C SER A 520 12.41 -11.67 -6.21
N ALA A 521 11.86 -12.87 -5.99
CA ALA A 521 11.75 -13.90 -7.03
C ALA A 521 10.70 -13.55 -8.08
N GLU A 522 9.63 -12.84 -7.69
CA GLU A 522 8.52 -12.47 -8.56
C GLU A 522 8.17 -10.99 -8.42
N LEU A 523 7.29 -10.66 -7.47
CA LEU A 523 6.77 -9.32 -7.28
C LEU A 523 7.58 -8.59 -6.20
N PRO A 524 8.32 -7.52 -6.55
CA PRO A 524 9.03 -6.74 -5.55
C PRO A 524 8.06 -5.87 -4.74
N PHE A 525 8.47 -5.51 -3.53
CA PHE A 525 7.83 -4.50 -2.64
C PHE A 525 6.52 -4.90 -1.97
N PHE A 526 5.85 -5.94 -2.45
CA PHE A 526 4.67 -6.47 -1.79
C PHE A 526 5.04 -7.36 -0.60
N MET A 527 4.22 -7.33 0.44
CA MET A 527 4.36 -8.14 1.65
C MET A 527 2.98 -8.62 2.09
N GLU A 528 2.88 -9.87 2.54
CA GLU A 528 1.65 -10.41 3.15
C GLU A 528 1.68 -10.18 4.66
N ILE A 529 0.69 -9.44 5.19
CA ILE A 529 0.50 -9.30 6.63
C ILE A 529 -0.85 -9.89 7.03
N ARG A 530 -0.81 -10.90 7.89
CA ARG A 530 -2.02 -11.61 8.34
C ARG A 530 -3.02 -10.66 9.01
N GLY A 531 -4.26 -10.63 8.54
CA GLY A 531 -5.30 -9.74 9.04
C GLY A 531 -5.36 -8.36 8.38
N LEU A 532 -4.32 -7.97 7.61
CA LEU A 532 -4.35 -6.81 6.70
C LEU A 532 -4.47 -7.22 5.23
N GLY A 533 -3.92 -8.38 4.87
CA GLY A 533 -3.78 -8.82 3.48
C GLY A 533 -2.46 -8.36 2.87
N ILE A 534 -2.44 -8.23 1.53
CA ILE A 534 -1.27 -7.76 0.80
C ILE A 534 -1.12 -6.25 0.94
N ILE A 535 0.10 -5.82 1.30
CA ILE A 535 0.48 -4.42 1.40
C ILE A 535 1.64 -4.11 0.45
N ASP A 536 1.69 -2.87 -0.06
CA ASP A 536 2.79 -2.38 -0.88
C ASP A 536 3.66 -1.47 -0.02
N ILE A 537 4.83 -1.99 0.37
CA ILE A 537 5.78 -1.30 1.23
C ILE A 537 6.29 -0.01 0.57
N LYS A 538 6.52 -0.02 -0.74
CA LYS A 538 6.98 1.14 -1.49
C LYS A 538 5.95 2.28 -1.41
N THR A 539 4.67 1.95 -1.53
CA THR A 539 3.60 2.95 -1.52
C THR A 539 3.30 3.44 -0.09
N LEU A 540 3.38 2.57 0.91
CA LEU A 540 3.12 2.91 2.32
C LEU A 540 4.26 3.70 2.98
N TYR A 541 5.52 3.29 2.75
CA TYR A 541 6.70 3.81 3.45
C TYR A 541 7.69 4.53 2.52
N GLY A 542 7.37 4.63 1.22
CA GLY A 542 8.14 5.39 0.23
C GLY A 542 9.30 4.62 -0.40
N MET A 543 9.88 5.19 -1.46
CA MET A 543 11.00 4.58 -2.21
C MET A 543 12.24 4.30 -1.37
N SER A 544 12.47 5.04 -0.29
CA SER A 544 13.60 4.82 0.62
C SER A 544 13.47 3.54 1.44
N SER A 545 12.27 2.98 1.58
CA SER A 545 11.98 1.77 2.37
C SER A 545 12.20 0.47 1.60
N VAL A 546 12.61 0.54 0.33
CA VAL A 546 12.75 -0.63 -0.54
C VAL A 546 14.04 -0.61 -1.36
N ARG A 547 14.51 -1.80 -1.75
CA ARG A 547 15.62 -2.01 -2.70
C ARG A 547 15.29 -3.18 -3.62
N LEU A 548 15.76 -3.12 -4.87
CA LEU A 548 15.52 -4.20 -5.84
C LEU A 548 16.38 -5.44 -5.58
N SER A 549 17.61 -5.21 -5.13
CA SER A 549 18.57 -6.27 -4.82
C SER A 549 19.54 -5.81 -3.74
N LYS A 550 20.13 -6.77 -3.03
CA LYS A 550 21.18 -6.53 -2.04
C LYS A 550 22.05 -7.77 -1.88
N ARG A 551 23.35 -7.57 -1.66
CA ARG A 551 24.26 -8.64 -1.25
C ARG A 551 23.79 -9.28 0.05
N LEU A 552 23.83 -10.60 0.14
CA LEU A 552 23.58 -11.35 1.36
C LEU A 552 24.85 -11.34 2.23
N ASP A 553 24.76 -10.73 3.40
CA ASP A 553 25.85 -10.67 4.38
C ASP A 553 25.64 -11.64 5.55
N MET A 554 24.37 -11.90 5.93
CA MET A 554 24.05 -12.69 7.12
C MET A 554 22.67 -13.36 7.02
N ILE A 555 22.53 -14.52 7.66
CA ILE A 555 21.25 -15.22 7.86
C ILE A 555 20.89 -15.20 9.35
N ILE A 556 19.66 -14.82 9.68
CA ILE A 556 19.12 -14.91 11.03
C ILE A 556 17.91 -15.83 11.01
N GLU A 557 18.01 -16.97 11.68
CA GLU A 557 16.91 -17.93 11.82
C GLU A 557 16.10 -17.62 13.08
N LEU A 558 14.83 -17.27 12.89
CA LEU A 558 13.87 -17.06 13.96
C LEU A 558 13.32 -18.41 14.44
N LYS A 559 13.52 -18.72 15.73
CA LYS A 559 13.00 -19.93 16.39
C LYS A 559 12.08 -19.58 17.54
N ALA A 560 11.05 -20.39 17.74
CA ALA A 560 10.24 -20.30 18.96
C ALA A 560 11.04 -20.89 20.12
N LEU A 561 10.90 -20.30 21.30
CA LEU A 561 11.47 -20.86 22.53
C LEU A 561 10.61 -22.07 22.95
N ASP A 562 11.12 -23.27 22.74
CA ASP A 562 10.52 -24.49 23.28
C ASP A 562 10.97 -24.63 24.76
N ASN A 563 10.04 -24.95 25.65
CA ASN A 563 10.23 -25.02 27.11
C ASN A 563 11.17 -26.17 27.57
N SER A 564 12.15 -26.59 26.77
CA SER A 564 13.10 -27.65 27.09
C SER A 564 14.54 -27.12 27.11
N ASP A 565 15.07 -27.08 28.32
CA ASP A 565 16.46 -26.92 28.75
C ASP A 565 17.16 -25.57 28.56
N TYR A 566 17.53 -25.02 29.72
CA TYR A 566 18.40 -23.86 29.90
C TYR A 566 19.77 -24.08 29.25
N MET A 567 20.18 -23.08 28.46
CA MET A 567 21.57 -22.63 28.30
C MET A 567 22.61 -23.72 27.97
N SER A 568 22.65 -24.15 26.71
CA SER A 568 23.93 -24.47 26.10
C SER A 568 24.59 -23.17 25.59
N ALA A 569 25.90 -23.04 25.82
CA ALA A 569 26.76 -21.92 25.43
C ALA A 569 26.45 -21.32 24.05
N PRO A 570 26.74 -20.02 23.79
CA PRO A 570 26.51 -19.39 22.50
C PRO A 570 27.06 -20.28 21.38
N THR A 571 26.16 -20.78 20.53
CA THR A 571 26.54 -21.67 19.44
C THR A 571 27.65 -21.03 18.60
N THR A 572 28.71 -21.81 18.41
CA THR A 572 29.84 -21.64 17.50
C THR A 572 29.38 -21.00 16.19
N HIS A 573 30.16 -20.10 15.60
CA HIS A 573 29.85 -19.43 14.32
C HIS A 573 29.19 -20.39 13.32
N LEU A 574 27.86 -20.32 13.19
CA LEU A 574 27.12 -21.13 12.25
C LEU A 574 27.32 -20.53 10.86
N TYR A 575 27.45 -21.39 9.87
CA TYR A 575 27.47 -20.99 8.47
C TYR A 575 26.41 -21.81 7.73
N GLU A 576 25.79 -21.19 6.75
CA GLU A 576 24.89 -21.84 5.81
C GLU A 576 25.43 -21.61 4.41
N ASP A 577 25.54 -22.68 3.63
CA ASP A 577 25.99 -22.59 2.25
C ASP A 577 24.87 -22.03 1.37
N VAL A 578 25.16 -20.92 0.68
CA VAL A 578 24.25 -20.30 -0.28
C VAL A 578 24.98 -20.22 -1.60
N LEU A 579 24.56 -21.05 -2.57
CA LEU A 579 25.22 -21.19 -3.86
C LEU A 579 26.73 -21.46 -3.72
N GLY A 580 27.19 -22.34 -2.82
CA GLY A 580 28.62 -22.65 -2.66
C GLY A 580 29.44 -21.58 -1.96
N LYS A 581 28.81 -20.56 -1.34
CA LYS A 581 29.48 -19.57 -0.48
C LYS A 581 28.98 -19.72 0.96
N PRO A 582 29.86 -19.88 1.96
CA PRO A 582 29.44 -19.95 3.36
C PRO A 582 29.01 -18.55 3.85
N ILE A 583 27.75 -18.43 4.25
CA ILE A 583 27.16 -17.20 4.81
C ILE A 583 27.01 -17.35 6.32
N LYS A 584 27.40 -16.32 7.08
CA LYS A 584 27.30 -16.34 8.54
C LYS A 584 25.84 -16.42 8.97
N LYS A 585 25.54 -17.38 9.84
CA LYS A 585 24.20 -17.65 10.37
C LYS A 585 24.15 -17.43 11.87
N ARG A 586 23.03 -16.89 12.36
CA ARG A 586 22.68 -16.87 13.78
C ARG A 586 21.25 -17.32 14.00
N ILE A 587 20.97 -17.75 15.21
CA ILE A 587 19.64 -18.15 15.66
C ILE A 587 19.15 -17.11 16.65
N LEU A 588 17.93 -16.61 16.45
CA LEU A 588 17.23 -15.72 17.37
C LEU A 588 16.01 -16.44 17.94
N GLU A 589 16.01 -16.66 19.25
CA GLU A 589 14.87 -17.25 19.95
C GLU A 589 13.85 -16.16 20.32
N ILE A 590 12.63 -16.30 19.81
CA ILE A 590 11.53 -15.39 20.06
C ILE A 590 10.80 -15.82 21.34
N SER A 591 10.81 -14.92 22.33
CA SER A 591 10.08 -15.06 23.60
C SER A 591 9.06 -13.93 23.78
N SER A 592 8.07 -14.14 24.66
CA SER A 592 7.11 -13.11 25.03
C SER A 592 7.81 -11.96 25.75
N GLY A 593 7.61 -10.72 25.27
CA GLY A 593 8.14 -9.50 25.88
C GLY A 593 9.46 -8.99 25.30
N ARG A 594 10.08 -9.71 24.35
CA ARG A 594 11.25 -9.21 23.60
C ARG A 594 10.84 -8.77 22.21
N ASN A 595 11.28 -7.58 21.82
CA ASN A 595 11.07 -7.05 20.49
C ASN A 595 12.02 -7.73 19.50
N ALA A 596 11.48 -8.55 18.58
CA ALA A 596 12.29 -9.32 17.64
C ALA A 596 13.10 -8.42 16.70
N ALA A 597 12.53 -7.32 16.22
CA ALA A 597 13.22 -6.37 15.35
C ALA A 597 14.42 -5.73 16.06
N ALA A 598 14.26 -5.30 17.31
CA ALA A 598 15.36 -4.77 18.11
C ALA A 598 16.49 -5.80 18.30
N MET A 599 16.15 -7.06 18.55
CA MET A 599 17.16 -8.13 18.69
C MET A 599 17.89 -8.41 17.38
N VAL A 600 17.16 -8.40 16.24
CA VAL A 600 17.78 -8.48 14.91
C VAL A 600 18.76 -7.32 14.70
N GLU A 601 18.38 -6.08 15.01
CA GLU A 601 19.27 -4.91 14.93
C GLU A 601 20.54 -5.12 15.75
N VAL A 602 20.40 -5.54 17.02
CA VAL A 602 21.55 -5.82 17.91
C VAL A 602 22.46 -6.90 17.33
N MET A 603 21.90 -7.98 16.79
CA MET A 603 22.69 -9.06 16.19
C MET A 603 23.47 -8.60 14.95
N VAL A 604 22.91 -7.68 14.16
CA VAL A 604 23.58 -7.09 12.99
C VAL A 604 24.64 -6.08 13.41
N MET A 605 24.37 -5.25 14.43
CA MET A 605 25.36 -4.33 15.01
C MET A 605 26.57 -5.09 15.56
N ASP A 606 26.34 -6.21 16.26
CA ASP A 606 27.41 -7.08 16.75
C ASP A 606 28.20 -7.73 15.59
N TYR A 607 27.53 -8.13 14.51
CA TYR A 607 28.21 -8.59 13.30
C TYR A 607 29.09 -7.50 12.68
N MET A 608 28.58 -6.27 12.58
CA MET A 608 29.31 -5.11 12.10
C MET A 608 30.52 -4.80 12.99
N SER A 609 30.35 -4.84 14.31
CA SER A 609 31.43 -4.62 15.29
C SER A 609 32.59 -5.59 15.08
N GLY A 610 32.28 -6.88 14.89
CA GLY A 610 33.29 -7.91 14.60
C GLY A 610 34.04 -7.68 13.29
N LEU A 611 33.38 -7.14 12.25
CA LEU A 611 34.05 -6.77 10.98
C LEU A 611 34.97 -5.56 11.12
N LEU A 612 34.68 -4.66 12.07
CA LEU A 612 35.49 -3.48 12.38
C LEU A 612 36.65 -3.78 13.36
N GLY A 613 36.83 -5.05 13.75
CA GLY A 613 37.96 -5.50 14.57
C GLY A 613 37.80 -5.29 16.08
N GLN A 614 36.61 -4.92 16.57
CA GLN A 614 36.31 -4.98 17.99
C GLN A 614 35.96 -6.43 18.35
N LYS A 615 36.81 -7.08 19.15
CA LYS A 615 36.62 -8.46 19.63
C LYS A 615 35.79 -8.51 20.89
#